data_AF-A0A5A7WU25-F1
#
_entry.id   AF-A0A5A7WU25-F1
#
_cell.length_a   1.000
_cell.length_b   1.000
_cell.length_c   1.000
_cell.angle_alpha   90.00
_cell.angle_beta   90.00
_cell.angle_gamma   90.00
#
_symmetry.space_group_name_H-M   'P 1'
#
loop_
_entity.id
_entity.type
_entity.pdbx_description
1 polymer ?
#
loop_
_entity_poly.entity_id
_entity_poly.type
_entity_poly.pdbx_seq_one_letter_code
_entity_poly.pdbx_strand_id
1 'polypeptide(L)'
;MTSSPIYVKACINGARTPDQHPNLPVTPDQLAAAAIEAHLAGAQAVHMHPKSADGVDSLHGDEVAAAVHAVRAAVPGLPLGVTTGFWALPDADARLRAVEAWTVLPDFASLNWHEPGSEELAHVLLGKGLGVEVGLFHAEAVASWAKSDLAQHCMRAMIELPADADLAAADDMLERVFAVGSPAPVLLHGLDESCWPLLEYAGERGVQTRIGLEDTVKLPDGSIAPGNGALVSAAVSLLSR
;
A
#
# COMPACT_ATOMS: atom_id res chain seq x y z
N MET A 1 23.27 1.69 -18.69
CA MET A 1 21.85 1.88 -18.34
C MET A 1 21.86 2.37 -16.91
N THR A 2 21.47 3.61 -16.66
CA THR A 2 21.32 4.13 -15.30
C THR A 2 20.19 3.34 -14.65
N SER A 3 20.46 2.59 -13.58
CA SER A 3 19.40 1.87 -12.86
C SER A 3 18.33 2.89 -12.46
N SER A 4 17.07 2.61 -12.75
CA SER A 4 15.98 3.41 -12.19
C SER A 4 16.15 3.48 -10.68
N PRO A 5 15.93 4.63 -10.04
CA PRO A 5 16.05 4.75 -8.60
C PRO A 5 15.10 3.76 -7.93
N ILE A 6 15.65 2.91 -7.05
CA ILE A 6 14.90 1.93 -6.26
C ILE A 6 13.83 2.68 -5.44
N TYR A 7 12.57 2.26 -5.56
CA TYR A 7 11.46 2.83 -4.79
C TYR A 7 10.80 1.73 -3.96
N VAL A 8 10.94 1.84 -2.63
CA VAL A 8 10.31 0.95 -1.66
C VAL A 8 9.32 1.75 -0.83
N LYS A 9 8.04 1.38 -0.89
CA LYS A 9 6.99 1.84 0.02
C LYS A 9 6.91 0.91 1.23
N ALA A 10 6.84 1.45 2.45
CA ALA A 10 6.65 0.65 3.65
C ALA A 10 5.15 0.48 3.96
N CYS A 11 4.65 -0.76 4.02
CA CYS A 11 3.25 -1.07 4.37
C CYS A 11 3.18 -1.62 5.79
N ILE A 12 2.99 -0.73 6.77
CA ILE A 12 3.49 -0.96 8.14
C ILE A 12 2.62 -1.86 9.02
N ASN A 13 1.37 -2.15 8.65
CA ASN A 13 0.50 -3.00 9.47
C ASN A 13 -0.53 -3.80 8.67
N GLY A 14 -1.22 -3.19 7.71
CA GLY A 14 -2.21 -3.88 6.89
C GLY A 14 -3.44 -4.35 7.65
N ALA A 15 -4.22 -5.23 7.03
CA ALA A 15 -5.42 -5.84 7.64
C ALA A 15 -5.09 -6.84 8.77
N ARG A 16 -3.82 -7.06 9.09
CA ARG A 16 -3.42 -7.97 10.18
C ARG A 16 -3.88 -7.45 11.54
N THR A 17 -4.06 -8.36 12.48
CA THR A 17 -4.39 -8.08 13.88
C THR A 17 -3.19 -8.36 14.80
N PRO A 18 -3.15 -7.77 16.01
CA PRO A 18 -1.96 -7.81 16.89
C PRO A 18 -1.53 -9.21 17.33
N ASP A 19 -2.44 -10.18 17.32
CA ASP A 19 -2.14 -11.59 17.59
C ASP A 19 -1.30 -12.25 16.47
N GLN A 20 -1.24 -11.66 15.28
CA GLN A 20 -0.46 -12.18 14.15
C GLN A 20 1.01 -11.74 14.18
N HIS A 21 1.34 -10.66 14.90
CA HIS A 21 2.72 -10.22 15.09
C HIS A 21 2.88 -9.35 16.35
N PRO A 22 3.82 -9.64 17.26
CA PRO A 22 3.94 -8.93 18.55
C PRO A 22 4.26 -7.44 18.40
N ASN A 23 4.91 -7.06 17.30
CA ASN A 23 5.26 -5.67 17.01
C ASN A 23 4.38 -5.05 15.92
N LEU A 24 3.17 -5.58 15.68
CA LEU A 24 2.24 -4.98 14.74
C LEU A 24 1.77 -3.60 15.24
N PRO A 25 1.96 -2.51 14.49
CA PRO A 25 1.51 -1.19 14.89
C PRO A 25 -0.03 -1.05 14.84
N VAL A 26 -0.63 -0.60 15.95
CA VAL A 26 -2.07 -0.35 16.07
C VAL A 26 -2.35 1.09 16.45
N THR A 27 -1.76 1.55 17.54
CA THR A 27 -2.02 2.91 18.06
C THR A 27 -1.32 3.96 17.21
N PRO A 28 -1.80 5.23 17.21
CA PRO A 28 -1.12 6.32 16.52
C PRO A 28 0.38 6.45 16.86
N ASP A 29 0.75 6.27 18.13
CA ASP A 29 2.16 6.32 18.56
C ASP A 29 2.98 5.14 18.01
N GLN A 30 2.40 3.94 17.94
CA GLN A 30 3.05 2.78 17.34
C GLN A 30 3.21 2.94 15.83
N LEU A 31 2.20 3.51 15.14
CA LEU A 31 2.26 3.82 13.71
C LEU A 31 3.37 4.84 13.43
N ALA A 32 3.47 5.88 14.26
CA ALA A 32 4.54 6.88 14.18
C ALA A 32 5.92 6.26 14.38
N ALA A 33 6.11 5.40 15.39
CA ALA A 33 7.37 4.71 15.62
C ALA A 33 7.77 3.81 14.44
N ALA A 34 6.83 3.02 13.91
CA ALA A 34 7.07 2.16 12.75
C ALA A 34 7.38 2.97 11.48
N ALA A 35 6.75 4.13 11.29
CA ALA A 35 7.05 5.03 10.18
C ALA A 35 8.46 5.62 10.27
N ILE A 36 8.93 6.00 11.48
CA ILE A 36 10.32 6.43 11.72
C ILE A 36 11.29 5.31 11.34
N GLU A 37 11.06 4.09 11.86
CA GLU A 37 11.92 2.94 11.58
C GLU A 37 12.00 2.63 10.09
N ALA A 38 10.85 2.60 9.40
CA ALA A 38 10.78 2.38 7.97
C ALA A 38 11.51 3.47 7.17
N HIS A 39 11.33 4.74 7.55
CA HIS A 39 11.99 5.85 6.88
C HIS A 39 13.51 5.79 7.03
N LEU A 40 14.01 5.57 8.25
CA LEU A 40 15.44 5.41 8.54
C LEU A 40 16.05 4.21 7.80
N ALA A 41 15.25 3.18 7.54
CA ALA A 41 15.66 2.00 6.77
C ALA A 41 15.65 2.22 5.24
N GLY A 42 15.19 3.37 4.76
CA GLY A 42 15.23 3.75 3.34
C GLY A 42 13.89 3.72 2.60
N ALA A 43 12.76 3.57 3.31
CA ALA A 43 11.45 3.69 2.68
C ALA A 43 11.21 5.11 2.14
N GLN A 44 10.67 5.19 0.92
CA GLN A 44 10.36 6.46 0.24
C GLN A 44 8.91 6.93 0.44
N ALA A 45 8.06 6.06 0.97
CA ALA A 45 6.69 6.36 1.38
C ALA A 45 6.25 5.35 2.45
N VAL A 46 5.22 5.70 3.20
CA VAL A 46 4.55 4.82 4.16
C VAL A 46 3.09 4.68 3.78
N HIS A 47 2.58 3.46 3.84
CA HIS A 47 1.16 3.11 3.79
C HIS A 47 0.79 2.46 5.12
N MET A 48 -0.36 2.86 5.66
CA MET A 48 -0.86 2.32 6.93
C MET A 48 -2.36 2.11 6.92
N HIS A 49 -2.81 1.26 7.84
CA HIS A 49 -4.22 1.05 8.13
C HIS A 49 -4.49 1.69 9.49
N PRO A 50 -5.24 2.81 9.56
CA PRO A 50 -5.77 3.31 10.82
C PRO A 50 -6.63 2.23 11.47
N LYS A 51 -6.47 2.05 12.79
CA LYS A 51 -7.12 0.98 13.53
C LYS A 51 -8.03 1.55 14.62
N SER A 52 -9.12 0.85 14.89
CA SER A 52 -9.94 1.11 16.07
C SER A 52 -9.26 0.61 17.35
N ALA A 53 -9.84 0.93 18.50
CA ALA A 53 -9.36 0.44 19.79
C ALA A 53 -9.29 -1.10 19.89
N ASP A 54 -10.11 -1.80 19.11
CA ASP A 54 -10.14 -3.27 19.04
C ASP A 54 -9.07 -3.84 18.07
N GLY A 55 -8.29 -2.99 17.42
CA GLY A 55 -7.20 -3.39 16.54
C GLY A 55 -7.64 -3.85 15.14
N VAL A 56 -8.88 -3.54 14.75
CA VAL A 56 -9.39 -3.75 13.38
C VAL A 56 -9.28 -2.46 12.56
N ASP A 57 -9.21 -2.59 11.24
CA ASP A 57 -9.10 -1.45 10.34
C ASP A 57 -10.33 -0.52 10.46
N SER A 58 -10.08 0.78 10.34
CA SER A 58 -11.13 1.79 10.38
C SER A 58 -10.92 2.90 9.36
N LEU A 59 -12.05 3.37 8.82
CA LEU A 59 -12.14 4.53 7.95
C LEU A 59 -12.82 5.73 8.65
N HIS A 60 -13.11 5.63 9.94
CA HIS A 60 -13.75 6.71 10.69
C HIS A 60 -12.80 7.92 10.85
N GLY A 61 -13.33 9.12 10.61
CA GLY A 61 -12.54 10.35 10.50
C GLY A 61 -11.65 10.64 11.71
N ASP A 62 -12.11 10.35 12.94
CA ASP A 62 -11.33 10.60 14.16
C ASP A 62 -10.11 9.66 14.27
N GLU A 63 -10.27 8.39 13.90
CA GLU A 63 -9.20 7.38 13.96
C GLU A 63 -8.19 7.60 12.84
N VAL A 64 -8.66 7.93 11.63
CA VAL A 64 -7.81 8.35 10.51
C VAL A 64 -7.03 9.62 10.87
N ALA A 65 -7.70 10.63 11.44
CA ALA A 65 -7.07 11.88 11.84
C ALA A 65 -5.98 11.68 12.88
N ALA A 66 -6.24 10.88 13.92
CA ALA A 66 -5.26 10.57 14.95
C ALA A 66 -4.02 9.88 14.37
N ALA A 67 -4.21 8.86 13.52
CA ALA A 67 -3.11 8.14 12.88
C ALA A 67 -2.29 9.06 11.95
N VAL A 68 -2.96 9.79 11.05
CA VAL A 68 -2.31 10.69 10.09
C VAL A 68 -1.54 11.80 10.82
N HIS A 69 -2.12 12.39 11.86
CA HIS A 69 -1.45 13.43 12.64
C HIS A 69 -0.18 12.92 13.32
N ALA A 70 -0.25 11.76 13.99
CA ALA A 70 0.89 11.17 14.69
C ALA A 70 2.06 10.87 13.74
N VAL A 71 1.77 10.22 12.60
CA VAL A 71 2.83 9.87 11.63
C VAL A 71 3.43 11.11 10.97
N ARG A 72 2.62 12.10 10.58
CA ARG A 72 3.14 13.35 10.00
C ARG A 72 4.00 14.15 10.96
N ALA A 73 3.66 14.14 12.25
CA ALA A 73 4.46 14.80 13.28
C ALA A 73 5.84 14.10 13.46
N ALA A 74 5.86 12.78 13.33
CA ALA A 74 7.06 11.95 13.50
C ALA A 74 8.01 11.97 12.28
N VAL A 75 7.46 11.97 11.06
CA VAL A 75 8.23 11.93 9.80
C VAL A 75 7.74 12.98 8.80
N PRO A 76 7.95 14.28 9.07
CA PRO A 76 7.43 15.36 8.23
C PRO A 76 8.01 15.30 6.82
N GLY A 77 7.13 15.35 5.81
CA GLY A 77 7.49 15.36 4.39
C GLY A 77 7.65 13.98 3.74
N LEU A 78 7.58 12.89 4.51
CA LEU A 78 7.50 11.54 3.95
C LEU A 78 6.08 11.30 3.40
N PRO A 79 5.91 10.89 2.12
CA PRO A 79 4.60 10.57 1.57
C PRO A 79 3.87 9.52 2.41
N LEU A 80 2.68 9.88 2.87
CA LEU A 80 1.87 9.06 3.76
C LEU A 80 0.54 8.67 3.09
N GLY A 81 0.28 7.37 3.07
CA GLY A 81 -0.93 6.75 2.57
C GLY A 81 -1.76 6.07 3.64
N VAL A 82 -3.07 6.03 3.43
CA VAL A 82 -3.97 5.17 4.21
C VAL A 82 -4.80 4.26 3.30
N THR A 83 -5.24 3.13 3.84
CA THR A 83 -6.20 2.26 3.16
C THR A 83 -7.59 2.88 3.08
N THR A 84 -8.33 2.52 2.02
CA THR A 84 -9.79 2.63 1.95
C THR A 84 -10.44 1.29 1.62
N GLY A 85 -9.81 0.19 2.04
CA GLY A 85 -10.25 -1.17 1.73
C GLY A 85 -11.70 -1.44 2.09
N PHE A 86 -12.43 -2.11 1.19
CA PHE A 86 -13.86 -2.40 1.38
C PHE A 86 -14.13 -3.27 2.62
N TRP A 87 -13.20 -4.15 3.00
CA TRP A 87 -13.36 -5.01 4.19
C TRP A 87 -13.48 -4.23 5.50
N ALA A 88 -12.88 -3.04 5.59
CA ALA A 88 -12.93 -2.20 6.78
C ALA A 88 -14.33 -1.60 6.99
N LEU A 89 -15.06 -1.36 5.90
CA LEU A 89 -16.43 -0.88 5.92
C LEU A 89 -17.17 -1.41 4.67
N PRO A 90 -17.76 -2.64 4.73
CA PRO A 90 -18.26 -3.37 3.56
C PRO A 90 -19.64 -2.89 3.09
N ASP A 91 -19.75 -1.58 2.91
CA ASP A 91 -20.91 -0.87 2.37
C ASP A 91 -20.36 0.32 1.57
N ALA A 92 -20.60 0.32 0.26
CA ALA A 92 -19.97 1.29 -0.66
C ALA A 92 -20.36 2.73 -0.30
N ASP A 93 -21.62 2.97 0.05
CA ASP A 93 -22.11 4.31 0.38
C ASP A 93 -21.60 4.76 1.76
N ALA A 94 -21.52 3.86 2.73
CA ALA A 94 -20.96 4.15 4.05
C ALA A 94 -19.46 4.42 3.96
N ARG A 95 -18.73 3.65 3.15
CA ARG A 95 -17.32 3.86 2.83
C ARG A 95 -17.09 5.22 2.20
N LEU A 96 -17.89 5.58 1.20
CA LEU A 96 -17.83 6.90 0.56
C LEU A 96 -18.05 8.03 1.58
N ARG A 97 -19.15 7.97 2.35
CA ARG A 97 -19.48 8.97 3.38
C ARG A 97 -18.39 9.09 4.45
N ALA A 98 -17.78 7.98 4.85
CA ALA A 98 -16.70 7.99 5.84
C ALA A 98 -15.48 8.78 5.32
N VAL A 99 -15.06 8.53 4.08
CA VAL A 99 -13.93 9.21 3.43
C VAL A 99 -14.25 10.68 3.13
N GLU A 100 -15.49 10.99 2.71
CA GLU A 100 -15.94 12.37 2.55
C GLU A 100 -15.79 13.18 3.84
N ALA A 101 -16.09 12.57 4.99
CA ALA A 101 -16.01 13.18 6.31
C ALA A 101 -14.58 13.39 6.85
N TRP A 102 -13.54 12.90 6.16
CA TRP A 102 -12.16 13.14 6.60
C TRP A 102 -11.79 14.62 6.54
N THR A 103 -11.29 15.14 7.65
CA THR A 103 -10.84 16.54 7.80
C THR A 103 -9.32 16.67 7.91
N VAL A 104 -8.66 15.65 8.44
CA VAL A 104 -7.21 15.49 8.41
C VAL A 104 -6.89 14.48 7.32
N LEU A 105 -6.20 14.95 6.27
CA LEU A 105 -6.00 14.19 5.05
C LEU A 105 -4.58 13.60 5.01
N PRO A 106 -4.39 12.35 4.56
CA PRO A 106 -3.07 11.83 4.17
C PRO A 106 -2.56 12.55 2.90
N ASP A 107 -1.48 12.05 2.28
CA ASP A 107 -1.04 12.52 0.96
C ASP A 107 -1.69 11.71 -0.18
N PHE A 108 -1.96 10.43 0.09
CA PHE A 108 -2.65 9.53 -0.82
C PHE A 108 -3.51 8.50 -0.08
N ALA A 109 -4.37 7.80 -0.82
CA ALA A 109 -5.10 6.65 -0.32
C ALA A 109 -5.19 5.54 -1.38
N SER A 110 -5.25 4.30 -0.93
CA SER A 110 -5.37 3.13 -1.81
C SER A 110 -6.77 2.54 -1.82
N LEU A 111 -7.26 2.19 -3.00
CA LEU A 111 -8.50 1.44 -3.20
C LEU A 111 -8.25 0.26 -4.13
N ASN A 112 -8.99 -0.84 -3.97
CA ASN A 112 -8.93 -1.94 -4.91
C ASN A 112 -9.99 -1.72 -5.99
N TRP A 113 -9.57 -1.71 -7.25
CA TRP A 113 -10.45 -1.30 -8.35
C TRP A 113 -11.70 -2.17 -8.49
N HIS A 114 -11.58 -3.46 -8.18
CA HIS A 114 -12.67 -4.42 -8.29
C HIS A 114 -13.72 -4.29 -7.17
N GLU A 115 -13.44 -3.53 -6.10
CA GLU A 115 -14.36 -3.39 -4.98
C GLU A 115 -15.56 -2.49 -5.33
N PRO A 116 -16.74 -2.73 -4.73
CA PRO A 116 -17.93 -1.92 -4.99
C PRO A 116 -17.74 -0.43 -4.66
N GLY A 117 -18.07 0.44 -5.61
CA GLY A 117 -18.01 1.91 -5.45
C GLY A 117 -16.59 2.51 -5.52
N SER A 118 -15.62 1.75 -6.02
CA SER A 118 -14.22 2.20 -6.10
C SER A 118 -14.00 3.36 -7.07
N GLU A 119 -14.76 3.44 -8.16
CA GLU A 119 -14.63 4.56 -9.12
C GLU A 119 -15.11 5.87 -8.48
N GLU A 120 -16.30 5.88 -7.88
CA GLU A 120 -16.85 7.05 -7.19
C GLU A 120 -15.97 7.47 -6.00
N LEU A 121 -15.44 6.49 -5.25
CA LEU A 121 -14.50 6.75 -4.17
C LEU A 121 -13.20 7.40 -4.68
N ALA A 122 -12.68 6.96 -5.83
CA ALA A 122 -11.51 7.56 -6.45
C ALA A 122 -11.74 9.04 -6.77
N HIS A 123 -12.92 9.39 -7.32
CA HIS A 123 -13.27 10.79 -7.60
C HIS A 123 -13.42 11.62 -6.32
N VAL A 124 -13.94 11.06 -5.22
CA VAL A 124 -13.98 11.75 -3.92
C VAL A 124 -12.57 12.02 -3.40
N LEU A 125 -11.67 11.04 -3.45
CA LEU A 125 -10.28 11.20 -3.02
C LEU A 125 -9.57 12.30 -3.84
N LEU A 126 -9.68 12.26 -5.17
CA LEU A 126 -9.12 13.29 -6.05
C LEU A 126 -9.73 14.67 -5.78
N GLY A 127 -11.05 14.75 -5.56
CA GLY A 127 -11.75 16.00 -5.22
C GLY A 127 -11.29 16.62 -3.90
N LYS A 128 -10.78 15.79 -2.97
CA LYS A 128 -10.15 16.24 -1.71
C LYS A 128 -8.66 16.58 -1.87
N GLY A 129 -8.10 16.43 -3.08
CA GLY A 129 -6.69 16.69 -3.38
C GLY A 129 -5.74 15.57 -3.00
N LEU A 130 -6.24 14.35 -2.77
CA LEU A 130 -5.43 13.18 -2.45
C LEU A 130 -4.94 12.48 -3.72
N GLY A 131 -3.72 11.94 -3.66
CA GLY A 131 -3.28 10.93 -4.63
C GLY A 131 -4.11 9.64 -4.49
N VAL A 132 -4.39 8.97 -5.61
CA VAL A 132 -5.10 7.68 -5.61
C VAL A 132 -4.16 6.58 -6.07
N GLU A 133 -4.01 5.54 -5.24
CA GLU A 133 -3.36 4.30 -5.63
C GLU A 133 -4.40 3.24 -5.95
N VAL A 134 -4.36 2.71 -7.16
CA VAL A 134 -5.35 1.75 -7.65
C VAL A 134 -4.78 0.34 -7.57
N GLY A 135 -5.34 -0.48 -6.69
CA GLY A 135 -5.05 -1.91 -6.55
C GLY A 135 -5.71 -2.75 -7.65
N LEU A 136 -4.91 -3.53 -8.36
CA LEU A 136 -5.27 -4.35 -9.52
C LEU A 136 -4.89 -5.81 -9.25
N PHE A 137 -5.89 -6.61 -8.88
CA PHE A 137 -5.72 -8.00 -8.44
C PHE A 137 -5.81 -9.03 -9.56
N HIS A 138 -6.54 -8.70 -10.63
CA HIS A 138 -6.85 -9.64 -11.70
C HIS A 138 -7.12 -8.92 -13.03
N ALA A 139 -7.08 -9.67 -14.13
CA ALA A 139 -7.12 -9.13 -15.48
C ALA A 139 -8.41 -8.32 -15.77
N GLU A 140 -9.56 -8.73 -15.22
CA GLU A 140 -10.82 -8.01 -15.39
C GLU A 140 -10.78 -6.64 -14.71
N ALA A 141 -10.11 -6.52 -13.57
CA ALA A 141 -9.93 -5.24 -12.89
C ALA A 141 -9.09 -4.29 -13.77
N VAL A 142 -7.99 -4.79 -14.36
CA VAL A 142 -7.16 -4.00 -15.31
C VAL A 142 -7.99 -3.58 -16.52
N ALA A 143 -8.75 -4.49 -17.12
CA ALA A 143 -9.57 -4.20 -18.30
C ALA A 143 -10.70 -3.20 -18.04
N SER A 144 -11.24 -3.19 -16.81
CA SER A 144 -12.22 -2.20 -16.36
C SER A 144 -11.54 -0.84 -16.10
N TRP A 145 -10.45 -0.83 -15.34
CA TRP A 145 -9.68 0.37 -15.02
C TRP A 145 -9.18 1.08 -16.29
N ALA A 146 -8.73 0.34 -17.30
CA ALA A 146 -8.28 0.87 -18.58
C ALA A 146 -9.34 1.70 -19.35
N LYS A 147 -10.62 1.52 -19.01
CA LYS A 147 -11.74 2.28 -19.61
C LYS A 147 -12.14 3.51 -18.78
N SER A 148 -11.64 3.62 -17.55
CA SER A 148 -11.90 4.74 -16.65
C SER A 148 -10.94 5.90 -16.92
N ASP A 149 -11.34 7.10 -16.52
CA ASP A 149 -10.45 8.27 -16.50
C ASP A 149 -9.32 8.10 -15.46
N LEU A 150 -9.53 7.30 -14.42
CA LEU A 150 -8.52 6.97 -13.41
C LEU A 150 -7.27 6.30 -13.99
N ALA A 151 -7.35 5.68 -15.18
CA ALA A 151 -6.14 5.19 -15.87
C ALA A 151 -5.15 6.31 -16.19
N GLN A 152 -5.61 7.55 -16.34
CA GLN A 152 -4.77 8.72 -16.64
C GLN A 152 -4.52 9.62 -15.42
N HIS A 153 -5.23 9.39 -14.32
CA HIS A 153 -5.26 10.30 -13.17
C HIS A 153 -4.85 9.67 -11.84
N CYS A 154 -4.69 8.34 -11.76
CA CYS A 154 -4.15 7.72 -10.56
C CYS A 154 -2.69 8.13 -10.32
N MET A 155 -2.30 8.21 -9.04
CA MET A 155 -0.93 8.47 -8.61
C MET A 155 -0.05 7.23 -8.82
N ARG A 156 -0.63 6.03 -8.71
CA ARG A 156 0.07 4.75 -8.85
C ARG A 156 -0.89 3.64 -9.24
N ALA A 157 -0.46 2.76 -10.14
CA ALA A 157 -1.13 1.48 -10.40
C ALA A 157 -0.40 0.38 -9.63
N MET A 158 -1.09 -0.28 -8.69
CA MET A 158 -0.54 -1.35 -7.87
C MET A 158 -1.02 -2.70 -8.39
N ILE A 159 -0.10 -3.59 -8.73
CA ILE A 159 -0.38 -4.99 -8.99
C ILE A 159 -0.22 -5.73 -7.67
N GLU A 160 -1.32 -6.32 -7.20
CA GLU A 160 -1.40 -6.98 -5.91
C GLU A 160 -1.66 -8.46 -6.12
N LEU A 161 -0.69 -9.31 -5.77
CA LEU A 161 -0.78 -10.74 -6.03
C LEU A 161 -0.89 -11.55 -4.73
N PRO A 162 -1.69 -12.63 -4.74
CA PRO A 162 -1.88 -13.49 -3.57
C PRO A 162 -0.62 -14.27 -3.22
N ALA A 163 -0.67 -14.97 -2.07
CA ALA A 163 0.48 -15.69 -1.53
C ALA A 163 0.97 -16.87 -2.38
N ASP A 164 0.11 -17.44 -3.21
CA ASP A 164 0.42 -18.55 -4.11
C ASP A 164 0.76 -18.10 -5.54
N ALA A 165 0.85 -16.79 -5.78
CA ALA A 165 1.20 -16.26 -7.09
C ALA A 165 2.66 -16.56 -7.47
N ASP A 166 2.87 -16.84 -8.75
CA ASP A 166 4.19 -17.05 -9.34
C ASP A 166 4.61 -15.86 -10.22
N LEU A 167 5.84 -15.92 -10.75
CA LEU A 167 6.39 -14.88 -11.61
C LEU A 167 5.68 -14.78 -12.95
N ALA A 168 5.03 -15.85 -13.43
CA ALA A 168 4.29 -15.84 -14.69
C ALA A 168 2.99 -15.02 -14.54
N ALA A 169 2.30 -15.17 -13.41
CA ALA A 169 1.15 -14.32 -13.07
C ALA A 169 1.56 -12.83 -12.95
N ALA A 170 2.74 -12.57 -12.37
CA ALA A 170 3.26 -11.21 -12.27
C ALA A 170 3.61 -10.59 -13.63
N ASP A 171 4.25 -11.35 -14.52
CA ASP A 171 4.57 -10.89 -15.87
C ASP A 171 3.31 -10.61 -16.70
N ASP A 172 2.30 -11.51 -16.66
CA ASP A 172 1.02 -11.30 -17.35
C ASP A 172 0.29 -10.04 -16.84
N MET A 173 0.25 -9.81 -15.53
CA MET A 173 -0.35 -8.59 -14.98
C MET A 173 0.44 -7.33 -15.35
N LEU A 174 1.77 -7.38 -15.32
CA LEU A 174 2.62 -6.26 -15.74
C LEU A 174 2.39 -5.91 -17.21
N GLU A 175 2.38 -6.90 -18.10
CA GLU A 175 2.11 -6.70 -19.53
C GLU A 175 0.74 -6.03 -19.75
N ARG A 176 -0.30 -6.50 -19.06
CA ARG A 176 -1.65 -5.91 -19.14
C ARG A 176 -1.68 -4.47 -18.65
N VAL A 177 -1.08 -4.18 -17.51
CA VAL A 177 -1.06 -2.83 -16.92
C VAL A 177 -0.26 -1.87 -17.79
N PHE A 178 0.89 -2.28 -18.31
CA PHE A 178 1.68 -1.44 -19.22
C PHE A 178 0.96 -1.19 -20.55
N ALA A 179 0.22 -2.17 -21.07
CA ALA A 179 -0.55 -2.01 -22.30
C ALA A 179 -1.66 -0.95 -22.20
N VAL A 180 -2.10 -0.57 -20.98
CA VAL A 180 -3.05 0.53 -20.76
C VAL A 180 -2.46 1.89 -21.16
N GLY A 181 -1.14 2.05 -21.10
CA GLY A 181 -0.49 3.33 -21.41
C GLY A 181 -0.77 4.43 -20.37
N SER A 182 -0.98 4.05 -19.11
CA SER A 182 -1.07 5.00 -17.99
C SER A 182 0.26 5.71 -17.77
N PRO A 183 0.28 7.02 -17.46
CA PRO A 183 1.50 7.72 -17.05
C PRO A 183 1.91 7.40 -15.61
N ALA A 184 1.05 6.73 -14.83
CA ALA A 184 1.32 6.43 -13.43
C ALA A 184 2.46 5.41 -13.30
N PRO A 185 3.34 5.55 -12.29
CA PRO A 185 4.28 4.49 -11.97
C PRO A 185 3.52 3.21 -11.59
N VAL A 186 4.07 2.07 -12.01
CA VAL A 186 3.58 0.75 -11.63
C VAL A 186 4.32 0.29 -10.38
N LEU A 187 3.60 -0.32 -9.45
CA LEU A 187 4.14 -0.97 -8.26
C LEU A 187 3.70 -2.44 -8.24
N LEU A 188 4.62 -3.35 -8.02
CA LEU A 188 4.34 -4.79 -7.86
C LEU A 188 4.62 -5.21 -6.42
N HIS A 189 3.69 -5.98 -5.83
CA HIS A 189 3.94 -6.66 -4.57
C HIS A 189 3.20 -8.00 -4.47
N GLY A 190 3.74 -8.85 -3.60
CA GLY A 190 3.12 -10.10 -3.17
C GLY A 190 2.60 -10.02 -1.74
N LEU A 191 2.12 -11.17 -1.25
CA LEU A 191 1.63 -11.39 0.09
C LEU A 191 2.27 -12.67 0.64
N ASP A 192 2.68 -12.67 1.91
CA ASP A 192 3.29 -13.80 2.60
C ASP A 192 4.39 -14.50 1.77
N GLU A 193 4.12 -15.70 1.26
CA GLU A 193 5.09 -16.54 0.57
C GLU A 193 5.53 -15.97 -0.80
N SER A 194 4.67 -15.20 -1.47
CA SER A 194 5.01 -14.54 -2.74
C SER A 194 5.73 -13.21 -2.55
N CYS A 195 5.81 -12.70 -1.31
CA CYS A 195 6.28 -11.35 -1.02
C CYS A 195 7.74 -11.10 -1.47
N TRP A 196 8.69 -11.93 -1.02
CA TRP A 196 10.10 -11.76 -1.38
C TRP A 196 10.40 -12.07 -2.86
N PRO A 197 9.89 -13.17 -3.46
CA PRO A 197 10.08 -13.43 -4.89
C PRO A 197 9.55 -12.28 -5.78
N LEU A 198 8.37 -11.74 -5.46
CA LEU A 198 7.79 -10.66 -6.25
C LEU A 198 8.44 -9.31 -6.01
N LEU A 199 9.00 -9.08 -4.82
CA LEU A 199 9.82 -7.89 -4.54
C LEU A 199 11.10 -7.90 -5.36
N GLU A 200 11.81 -9.03 -5.42
CA GLU A 200 13.01 -9.18 -6.26
C GLU A 200 12.65 -9.00 -7.75
N TYR A 201 11.57 -9.64 -8.19
CA TYR A 201 11.08 -9.52 -9.57
C TYR A 201 10.68 -8.09 -9.93
N ALA A 202 10.08 -7.33 -9.00
CA ALA A 202 9.78 -5.91 -9.20
C ALA A 202 11.06 -5.11 -9.51
N GLY A 203 12.16 -5.41 -8.81
CA GLY A 203 13.48 -4.85 -9.07
C GLY A 203 14.02 -5.19 -10.47
N GLU A 204 13.92 -6.46 -10.87
CA GLU A 204 14.33 -6.92 -12.21
C GLU A 204 13.55 -6.24 -13.33
N ARG A 205 12.25 -5.99 -13.10
CA ARG A 205 11.35 -5.31 -14.05
C ARG A 205 11.44 -3.78 -13.98
N GLY A 206 12.21 -3.23 -13.05
CA GLY A 206 12.39 -1.78 -12.89
C GLY A 206 11.12 -1.03 -12.48
N VAL A 207 10.18 -1.72 -11.82
CA VAL A 207 8.96 -1.12 -11.26
C VAL A 207 9.13 -0.80 -9.78
N GLN A 208 8.23 -0.01 -9.21
CA GLN A 208 8.23 0.27 -7.77
C GLN A 208 7.80 -1.00 -7.01
N THR A 209 8.13 -1.07 -5.72
CA THR A 209 7.68 -2.16 -4.86
C THR A 209 7.30 -1.67 -3.46
N ARG A 210 6.77 -2.57 -2.64
CA ARG A 210 6.43 -2.31 -1.25
C ARG A 210 6.79 -3.50 -0.37
N ILE A 211 7.00 -3.24 0.91
CA ILE A 211 7.24 -4.28 1.92
C ILE A 211 6.79 -3.77 3.29
N GLY A 212 6.39 -4.68 4.16
CA GLY A 212 6.16 -4.40 5.57
C GLY A 212 5.34 -5.50 6.23
N LEU A 213 4.99 -5.31 7.50
CA LEU A 213 4.22 -6.31 8.26
C LEU A 213 2.84 -6.57 7.66
N GLU A 214 2.31 -5.65 6.84
CA GLU A 214 1.14 -5.93 6.00
C GLU A 214 1.40 -7.11 5.06
N ASP A 215 2.49 -7.03 4.30
CA ASP A 215 2.78 -7.95 3.20
C ASP A 215 3.36 -9.26 3.72
N THR A 216 4.26 -9.23 4.71
CA THR A 216 4.85 -10.45 5.29
C THR A 216 5.38 -10.22 6.70
N VAL A 217 5.39 -11.28 7.50
CA VAL A 217 6.01 -11.29 8.83
C VAL A 217 7.40 -11.94 8.85
N LYS A 218 7.88 -12.42 7.70
CA LYS A 218 9.16 -13.15 7.59
C LYS A 218 10.21 -12.32 6.84
N LEU A 219 11.46 -12.43 7.29
CA LEU A 219 12.65 -12.00 6.55
C LEU A 219 12.96 -12.95 5.38
N PRO A 220 13.87 -12.60 4.44
CA PRO A 220 14.18 -13.45 3.29
C PRO A 220 14.73 -14.84 3.66
N ASP A 221 15.31 -14.98 4.85
CA ASP A 221 15.81 -16.25 5.38
C ASP A 221 14.71 -17.09 6.07
N GLY A 222 13.47 -16.61 6.09
CA GLY A 222 12.31 -17.26 6.69
C GLY A 222 12.14 -17.01 8.19
N SER A 223 13.08 -16.31 8.85
CA SER A 223 12.93 -15.93 10.26
C SER A 223 11.87 -14.83 10.44
N ILE A 224 11.25 -14.76 11.62
CA ILE A 224 10.26 -13.70 11.91
C ILE A 224 10.96 -12.36 12.00
N ALA A 225 10.46 -11.38 11.26
CA ALA A 225 11.01 -10.03 11.26
C ALA A 225 10.80 -9.37 12.63
N PRO A 226 11.81 -8.66 13.18
CA PRO A 226 11.61 -7.93 14.43
C PRO A 226 10.68 -6.71 14.26
N GLY A 227 10.44 -6.24 13.03
CA GLY A 227 9.56 -5.11 12.75
C GLY A 227 9.74 -4.58 11.33
N ASN A 228 9.01 -3.51 11.00
CA ASN A 228 9.02 -2.90 9.66
C ASN A 228 10.41 -2.41 9.22
N GLY A 229 11.19 -1.81 10.14
CA GLY A 229 12.54 -1.34 9.80
C GLY A 229 13.45 -2.45 9.25
N ALA A 230 13.36 -3.67 9.80
CA ALA A 230 14.15 -4.81 9.32
C ALA A 230 13.69 -5.31 7.96
N LEU A 231 12.37 -5.37 7.71
CA LEU A 231 11.81 -5.73 6.41
C LEU A 231 12.24 -4.73 5.32
N VAL A 232 12.12 -3.42 5.59
CA VAL A 232 12.53 -2.37 4.65
C VAL A 232 14.04 -2.42 4.41
N SER A 233 14.85 -2.55 5.46
CA SER A 233 16.31 -2.62 5.32
C SER A 233 16.76 -3.82 4.48
N ALA A 234 16.12 -4.98 4.68
CA ALA A 234 16.36 -6.17 3.87
C ALA A 234 15.97 -5.96 2.40
N ALA A 235 14.80 -5.36 2.14
CA ALA A 235 14.35 -5.04 0.78
C ALA A 235 15.30 -4.07 0.06
N VAL A 236 15.67 -2.95 0.70
CA VAL A 236 16.62 -1.99 0.12
C VAL A 236 17.97 -2.65 -0.16
N SER A 237 18.46 -3.48 0.77
CA SER A 237 19.72 -4.22 0.60
C SER A 237 19.67 -5.26 -0.50
N LEU A 238 18.50 -5.85 -0.77
CA LEU A 238 18.30 -6.82 -1.84
C LEU A 238 18.25 -6.13 -3.21
N LEU A 239 17.51 -5.02 -3.31
CA LEU A 239 17.33 -4.27 -4.56
C LEU A 239 18.54 -3.43 -4.97
N SER A 240 19.47 -3.18 -4.04
CA SER A 240 20.70 -2.41 -4.30
C SER A 240 21.88 -3.26 -4.81
N ARG A 241 21.65 -4.54 -5.10
CA ARG A 241 22.69 -5.49 -5.53
C ARG A 241 23.00 -5.42 -7.02
#